data_AF-A0A0F9G2N7-F1
#
_entry.id   AF-A0A0F9G2N7-F1
#
_cell.length_a   1.000
_cell.length_b   1.000
_cell.length_c   1.000
_cell.angle_alpha   90.00
_cell.angle_beta   90.00
_cell.angle_gamma   90.00
#
_symmetry.space_group_name_H-M   'P 1'
#
loop_
_entity.id
_entity.type
_entity.pdbx_description
1 polymer ?
#
loop_
_entity_poly.entity_id
_entity_poly.type
_entity_poly.pdbx_seq_one_letter_code
_entity_poly.pdbx_strand_id
1 'polypeptide(L)' 'MAEENASTEQQAARFVIQKIYTKDISFETPNSPEIFREEWKPTLDLQLGNEYKRIDEDNHEITLTVTVTAK' A
#
# COMPACT_ATOMS: atom_id res chain seq x y z
N MET A 1 28.98 21.22 -42.19
CA MET A 1 27.94 22.07 -41.58
C MET A 1 26.68 21.23 -41.63
N ALA A 2 26.53 20.20 -40.80
CA ALA A 2 26.37 20.22 -39.34
C ALA A 2 25.16 21.06 -38.93
N GLU A 3 24.31 20.46 -38.10
CA GLU A 3 23.06 20.98 -37.51
C GLU A 3 21.84 20.71 -38.41
N GLU A 4 20.79 20.00 -37.99
CA GLU A 4 20.16 19.99 -36.67
C GLU A 4 19.31 18.70 -36.50
N ASN A 5 19.75 17.77 -35.64
CA ASN A 5 18.89 16.69 -35.15
C ASN A 5 18.19 17.21 -33.89
N ALA A 6 17.00 17.78 -34.07
CA ALA A 6 16.12 18.19 -32.98
C ALA A 6 15.77 16.96 -32.12
N SER A 7 16.43 16.88 -30.97
CA SER A 7 16.20 15.86 -29.96
C SER A 7 14.85 16.16 -29.32
N THR A 8 13.80 15.44 -29.75
CA THR A 8 12.50 15.46 -29.07
C THR A 8 12.67 14.64 -27.79
N GLU A 9 13.22 15.27 -26.75
CA GLU A 9 13.20 14.71 -25.40
C GLU A 9 11.75 14.74 -24.90
N GLN A 10 11.05 13.66 -25.22
CA GLN A 10 9.75 13.33 -24.69
C GLN A 10 9.87 13.33 -23.16
N GLN A 11 9.39 14.40 -22.50
CA GLN A 11 9.35 14.50 -21.04
C GLN A 11 8.70 13.24 -20.48
N ALA A 12 9.52 12.31 -20.01
CA ALA A 12 9.04 11.08 -19.40
C ALA A 12 8.24 11.47 -18.16
N ALA A 13 7.04 10.89 -18.00
CA ALA A 13 6.23 11.09 -16.81
C ALA A 13 7.08 10.77 -15.57
N ARG A 14 7.31 11.78 -14.72
CA ARG A 14 8.19 11.65 -13.57
C ARG A 14 7.38 11.18 -12.37
N PHE A 15 7.57 9.92 -11.99
CA PHE A 15 6.98 9.35 -10.78
C PHE A 15 8.03 9.28 -9.67
N VAL A 16 7.74 9.89 -8.51
CA VAL A 16 8.63 9.88 -7.35
C VAL A 16 7.83 9.53 -6.10
N ILE A 17 8.29 8.54 -5.34
CA ILE A 17 7.74 8.22 -4.02
C ILE A 17 8.34 9.20 -3.01
N GLN A 18 7.50 10.05 -2.42
CA GLN A 18 7.96 11.02 -1.42
C GLN A 18 8.11 10.42 -0.03
N LYS A 19 7.12 9.65 0.42
CA LYS A 19 7.12 9.03 1.74
C LYS A 19 6.24 7.79 1.76
N ILE A 20 6.69 6.79 2.51
CA ILE A 20 5.90 5.61 2.85
C ILE A 20 5.78 5.60 4.37
N TYR A 21 4.54 5.47 4.87
CA TYR A 21 4.26 5.48 6.29
C TYR A 21 2.97 4.70 6.60
N THR A 22 2.86 4.21 7.82
CA THR A 22 1.66 3.52 8.31
C THR A 22 0.71 4.54 8.94
N LYS A 23 -0.53 4.63 8.43
CA LYS A 23 -1.56 5.52 8.98
C LYS A 23 -2.20 4.94 10.23
N ASP A 24 -2.44 3.63 10.23
CA ASP A 24 -3.08 2.91 11.31
C ASP A 24 -2.56 1.47 11.38
N ILE A 25 -2.50 0.93 12.60
CA ILE A 25 -2.13 -0.47 12.88
C ILE A 25 -2.97 -0.95 14.06
N SER A 26 -3.70 -2.04 13.86
CA SER A 26 -4.45 -2.72 14.91
C SER A 26 -4.12 -4.21 14.92
N PHE A 27 -4.08 -4.79 16.12
CA PHE A 27 -3.89 -6.22 16.34
C PHE A 27 -4.67 -6.66 17.57
N GLU A 28 -5.48 -7.71 17.41
CA GLU A 28 -6.33 -8.23 18.49
C GLU A 28 -6.29 -9.75 18.53
N THR A 29 -6.36 -10.30 19.75
CA THR A 29 -6.34 -11.76 19.98
C THR A 29 -7.26 -12.10 21.16
N PRO A 30 -8.60 -12.17 20.93
CA PRO A 30 -9.58 -12.21 22.02
C PRO A 30 -9.49 -13.45 22.91
N ASN A 31 -9.07 -14.59 22.36
CA ASN A 31 -9.01 -15.87 23.08
C ASN A 31 -7.60 -16.22 23.59
N SER A 32 -6.67 -15.25 23.60
CA SER A 32 -5.36 -15.48 24.18
C SER A 32 -5.42 -15.50 25.72
N PRO A 33 -4.73 -16.43 26.40
CA PRO A 33 -3.80 -17.43 25.86
C PRO A 33 -4.43 -18.82 25.59
N GLU A 34 -5.72 -19.02 25.87
CA GLU A 34 -6.37 -20.34 25.80
C GLU A 34 -6.30 -20.98 24.41
N ILE A 35 -6.37 -20.16 23.36
CA ILE A 35 -6.23 -20.57 21.95
C ILE A 35 -4.92 -21.33 21.66
N PHE A 36 -3.86 -21.13 22.45
CA PHE A 36 -2.58 -21.82 22.25
C PHE A 36 -2.61 -23.31 22.61
N ARG A 37 -3.68 -23.79 23.25
CA ARG A 37 -3.87 -25.21 23.60
C ARG A 37 -4.70 -25.97 22.56
N GLU A 38 -5.37 -25.25 21.66
CA GLU A 38 -6.20 -25.85 20.61
C GLU A 38 -5.35 -26.31 19.42
N GLU A 39 -5.85 -27.29 18.67
CA GLU A 39 -5.19 -27.74 17.45
C GLU A 39 -5.31 -26.66 16.37
N TRP A 40 -4.16 -26.14 15.91
CA TRP A 40 -4.10 -25.02 14.97
C TRP A 40 -4.58 -25.42 13.56
N LYS A 41 -5.85 -25.11 13.25
CA LYS A 41 -6.46 -25.25 11.92
C LYS A 41 -7.24 -23.99 11.53
N PRO A 42 -6.55 -22.84 11.37
CA PRO A 42 -7.24 -21.59 11.13
C PRO A 42 -7.84 -21.52 9.73
N THR A 43 -8.96 -20.84 9.61
CA THR A 43 -9.46 -20.31 8.33
C THR A 43 -8.98 -18.88 8.17
N LEU A 44 -8.31 -18.60 7.06
CA LEU A 44 -7.78 -17.28 6.74
C LEU A 44 -8.78 -16.48 5.90
N ASP A 45 -9.16 -15.30 6.37
CA ASP A 45 -9.88 -14.28 5.60
C ASP A 45 -8.97 -13.07 5.37
N LEU A 46 -8.85 -12.65 4.11
CA LEU A 46 -7.99 -11.55 3.68
C LEU A 46 -8.83 -10.53 2.90
N GLN A 47 -8.83 -9.29 3.39
CA GLN A 47 -9.54 -8.18 2.76
C GLN A 47 -8.56 -7.05 2.43
N LEU A 48 -8.57 -6.61 1.18
CA LEU A 48 -7.73 -5.51 0.69
C LEU A 48 -8.62 -4.34 0.26
N GLY A 49 -8.34 -3.16 0.80
CA GLY A 49 -8.91 -1.89 0.37
C GLY A 49 -7.81 -1.00 -0.22
N ASN A 50 -8.12 -0.31 -1.30
CA ASN A 50 -7.27 0.73 -1.87
C ASN A 50 -8.05 2.04 -1.92
N GLU A 51 -7.46 3.09 -1.38
CA GLU A 51 -7.99 4.45 -1.47
C GLU A 51 -6.96 5.34 -2.13
N TYR A 52 -7.44 6.16 -3.07
CA TYR A 52 -6.66 7.20 -3.71
C TYR A 52 -7.20 8.57 -3.29
N LYS A 53 -6.28 9.45 -2.90
CA LYS A 53 -6.59 10.83 -2.55
C LYS A 53 -5.58 11.77 -3.17
N ARG A 54 -6.06 12.76 -3.91
CA ARG A 54 -5.22 13.87 -4.39
C ARG A 54 -5.02 14.86 -3.23
N ILE A 55 -3.77 15.16 -2.89
CA ILE A 55 -3.43 16.17 -1.86
C ILE A 55 -3.34 17.55 -2.51
N ASP A 56 -2.63 17.66 -3.63
CA ASP A 56 -2.47 18.88 -4.42
C ASP A 56 -2.25 18.55 -5.91
N GLU A 57 -1.76 19.51 -6.72
CA GLU A 57 -1.64 19.30 -8.16
C GLU A 57 -0.70 18.15 -8.54
N ASP A 58 0.40 17.98 -7.81
CA ASP A 58 1.44 17.00 -8.12
C ASP A 58 1.47 15.82 -7.13
N ASN A 59 0.90 16.00 -5.93
CA ASN A 59 1.01 15.04 -4.83
C ASN A 59 -0.25 14.21 -4.64
N HIS A 60 -0.02 12.90 -4.54
CA HIS A 60 -1.04 11.88 -4.39
C HIS A 60 -0.75 11.01 -3.18
N GLU A 61 -1.79 10.72 -2.40
CA GLU A 61 -1.76 9.74 -1.33
C GLU A 61 -2.49 8.49 -1.79
N ILE A 62 -1.82 7.36 -1.64
CA ILE A 62 -2.40 6.04 -1.88
C ILE A 62 -2.38 5.33 -0.53
N THR A 63 -3.57 5.01 -0.02
CA THR A 63 -3.70 4.22 1.22
C THR A 63 -4.09 2.79 0.84
N LEU A 64 -3.25 1.83 1.23
CA LEU A 64 -3.55 0.41 1.15
C LEU A 64 -3.96 -0.06 2.55
N THR A 65 -5.20 -0.52 2.68
CA THR A 65 -5.72 -1.13 3.90
C THR A 65 -5.73 -2.63 3.74
N VAL A 66 -5.13 -3.34 4.68
CA VAL A 66 -5.09 -4.81 4.69
C VAL A 66 -5.67 -5.29 6.00
N THR A 67 -6.75 -6.06 5.93
CA THR A 67 -7.37 -6.70 7.09
C THR A 67 -7.19 -8.20 6.95
N VAL A 68 -6.54 -8.80 7.94
CA VAL A 68 -6.32 -10.25 8.01
C VAL A 68 -7.04 -10.78 9.24
N THR A 69 -7.88 -11.78 9.06
CA THR A 69 -8.56 -12.47 10.15
C THR A 69 -8.25 -13.96 10.08
N ALA A 70 -7.74 -14.52 11.17
CA ALA A 70 -7.55 -15.96 11.34
C ALA A 70 -8.51 -16.44 12.46
N LYS A 71 -9.36 -17.41 12.15
CA LYS A 71 -10.32 -18.01 13.09
C LYS A 71 -10.10 -19.51 13.19
#